data_AF-A0A940QUX6-F1
#
_entry.id   AF-A0A940QUX6-F1
#
_cell.length_a   1.000
_cell.length_b   1.000
_cell.length_c   1.000
_cell.angle_alpha   90.00
_cell.angle_beta   90.00
_cell.angle_gamma   90.00
#
_symmetry.space_group_name_H-M   'P 1'
#
loop_
_entity.id
_entity.type
_entity.pdbx_description
1 polymer ?
#
loop_
_entity_poly.entity_id
_entity_poly.type
_entity_poly.pdbx_seq_one_letter_code
_entity_poly.pdbx_strand_id
1 'polypeptide(L)'
;MNPSRFFVYFVLAIFLVGGMIGCKPRIDTMSKAEKIFIKKVDKTAKKLDLNEDQRTKLESLKAEIRKNFQEGGKEKKEALAKIKEEGMKENADIQKMTSFLQGMLRDETQRFNKAFDLLLGFQGNLNDMQKKKLTEMVTKQVKKWD
;
A
#
# COMPACT_ATOMS: atom_id res chain seq x y z
N MET A 1 -14.16 -21.45 -3.96
CA MET A 1 -14.03 -20.25 -3.10
C MET A 1 -13.29 -19.17 -3.88
N ASN A 2 -13.89 -18.01 -4.10
CA ASN A 2 -13.32 -16.96 -4.95
C ASN A 2 -12.11 -16.29 -4.26
N PRO A 3 -10.89 -16.38 -4.84
CA PRO A 3 -9.67 -15.80 -4.25
C PRO A 3 -9.69 -14.26 -4.16
N SER A 4 -10.60 -13.59 -4.89
CA SER A 4 -10.76 -12.13 -4.87
C SER A 4 -11.30 -11.59 -3.55
N ARG A 5 -12.12 -12.35 -2.81
CA ARG A 5 -12.73 -11.88 -1.54
C ARG A 5 -11.73 -11.91 -0.38
N PHE A 6 -10.83 -12.90 -0.35
CA PHE A 6 -9.80 -13.02 0.70
C PHE A 6 -8.75 -11.90 0.65
N PHE A 7 -8.46 -11.41 -0.56
CA PHE A 7 -7.54 -10.31 -0.77
C PHE A 7 -8.09 -8.97 -0.27
N VAL A 8 -9.39 -8.74 -0.37
CA VAL A 8 -10.06 -7.53 0.16
C VAL A 8 -9.96 -7.47 1.70
N TYR A 9 -10.05 -8.61 2.39
CA TYR A 9 -9.88 -8.67 3.85
C TYR A 9 -8.42 -8.41 4.30
N PHE A 10 -7.41 -8.77 3.48
CA PHE A 10 -6.00 -8.40 3.70
C PHE A 10 -5.82 -6.88 3.80
N VAL A 11 -6.51 -6.16 2.92
CA VAL A 11 -6.43 -4.69 2.82
C VAL A 11 -7.10 -4.05 4.04
N LEU A 12 -8.31 -4.49 4.41
CA LEU A 12 -9.05 -3.97 5.57
C LEU A 12 -8.30 -4.13 6.91
N ALA A 13 -7.63 -5.27 7.12
CA ALA A 13 -6.91 -5.52 8.37
C ALA A 13 -5.65 -4.64 8.55
N ILE A 14 -4.97 -4.27 7.45
CA ILE A 14 -3.82 -3.35 7.50
C ILE A 14 -4.27 -1.94 7.87
N PHE A 15 -5.45 -1.50 7.41
CA PHE A 15 -6.01 -0.20 7.75
C PHE A 15 -6.46 -0.12 9.22
N LEU A 16 -7.05 -1.18 9.78
CA LEU A 16 -7.58 -1.18 11.14
C LEU A 16 -6.48 -1.17 12.22
N VAL A 17 -5.36 -1.86 12.01
CA VAL A 17 -4.25 -1.90 12.99
C VAL A 17 -3.43 -0.60 13.03
N GLY A 18 -3.51 0.24 11.98
CA GLY A 18 -2.79 1.51 11.91
C GLY A 18 -3.50 2.72 12.51
N GLY A 19 -4.81 2.63 12.76
CA GLY A 19 -5.68 3.78 13.02
C GLY A 19 -5.82 4.24 14.47
N MET A 20 -5.42 3.44 15.47
CA MET A 20 -5.81 3.70 16.87
C MET A 20 -4.66 4.03 17.85
N ILE A 21 -3.64 4.79 17.43
CA ILE A 21 -2.69 5.38 18.41
C ILE A 21 -2.33 6.83 18.03
N GLY A 22 -3.10 7.78 18.58
CA GLY A 22 -2.67 9.16 18.84
C GLY A 22 -3.49 10.27 18.16
N CYS A 23 -4.11 11.13 18.96
CA CYS A 23 -4.85 12.36 18.59
C CYS A 23 -3.98 13.49 17.98
N LYS A 24 -3.04 13.15 17.10
CA LYS A 24 -2.43 14.10 16.16
C LYS A 24 -2.42 13.42 14.79
N PRO A 25 -3.00 14.02 13.73
CA PRO A 25 -2.91 13.46 12.40
C PRO A 25 -1.44 13.40 11.99
N ARG A 26 -0.84 12.21 12.11
CA ARG A 26 0.54 11.98 11.66
C ARG A 26 0.51 11.97 10.15
N ILE A 27 0.97 13.08 9.56
CA ILE A 27 1.10 13.30 8.12
C ILE A 27 2.05 12.27 7.46
N ASP A 28 2.85 11.52 8.24
CA ASP A 28 3.85 10.58 7.73
C ASP A 28 3.38 9.10 7.60
N THR A 29 2.06 8.88 7.47
CA THR A 29 1.49 7.53 7.34
C THR A 29 1.98 6.80 6.07
N MET A 30 2.14 7.52 4.96
CA MET A 30 2.58 6.96 3.67
C MET A 30 4.02 6.43 3.71
N SER A 31 4.97 7.21 4.25
CA SER A 31 6.38 6.80 4.39
C SER A 31 6.52 5.57 5.29
N LYS A 32 5.74 5.50 6.37
CA LYS A 32 5.70 4.33 7.25
C LYS A 32 5.11 3.11 6.53
N ALA A 33 4.02 3.29 5.78
CA ALA A 33 3.40 2.24 4.98
C ALA A 33 4.37 1.70 3.91
N GLU A 34 5.05 2.57 3.17
CA GLU A 34 6.10 2.23 2.20
C GLU A 34 7.18 1.35 2.84
N LYS A 35 7.77 1.80 3.97
CA LYS A 35 8.83 1.07 4.67
C LYS A 35 8.37 -0.32 5.11
N ILE A 36 7.15 -0.43 5.65
CA ILE A 36 6.58 -1.71 6.07
C ILE A 36 6.38 -2.62 4.85
N PHE A 37 5.82 -2.08 3.77
CA PHE A 37 5.55 -2.80 2.54
C PHE A 37 6.85 -3.35 1.92
N ILE A 38 7.83 -2.48 1.68
CA ILE A 38 9.14 -2.86 1.13
C ILE A 38 9.83 -3.90 2.02
N LYS A 39 9.79 -3.74 3.35
CA LYS A 39 10.35 -4.73 4.28
C LYS A 39 9.67 -6.10 4.15
N LYS A 40 8.36 -6.15 3.87
CA LYS A 40 7.64 -7.41 3.65
C LYS A 40 8.05 -8.03 2.30
N VAL A 41 8.15 -7.23 1.25
CA VAL A 41 8.64 -7.66 -0.07
C VAL A 41 10.03 -8.28 0.07
N ASP A 42 10.98 -7.60 0.72
CA ASP A 42 12.35 -8.10 0.91
C ASP A 42 12.38 -9.40 1.73
N LYS A 43 11.58 -9.48 2.80
CA LYS A 43 11.48 -10.71 3.60
C LYS A 43 10.92 -11.89 2.81
N THR A 44 10.00 -11.63 1.89
CA THR A 44 9.45 -12.66 1.02
C THR A 44 10.46 -13.07 -0.04
N ALA A 45 11.09 -12.12 -0.71
CA ALA A 45 12.11 -12.37 -1.73
C ALA A 45 13.28 -13.21 -1.21
N LYS A 46 13.76 -12.94 0.01
CA LYS A 46 14.81 -13.74 0.67
C LYS A 46 14.47 -15.22 0.81
N LYS A 47 13.19 -15.57 0.81
CA LYS A 47 12.71 -16.95 0.91
C LYS A 47 12.43 -17.56 -0.45
N LEU A 48 12.42 -16.81 -1.54
CA LEU A 48 12.08 -17.33 -2.87
C LEU A 48 13.31 -17.75 -3.68
N ASP A 49 14.52 -17.69 -3.10
CA ASP A 49 15.75 -18.15 -3.76
C ASP A 49 15.87 -17.58 -5.19
N LEU A 50 15.69 -16.25 -5.30
CA LEU A 50 15.64 -15.56 -6.58
C LEU A 50 16.99 -15.62 -7.31
N ASN A 51 16.95 -15.81 -8.63
CA ASN A 51 18.12 -15.64 -9.50
C ASN A 51 18.40 -14.15 -9.78
N GLU A 52 19.50 -13.85 -10.46
CA GLU A 52 19.94 -12.46 -10.72
C GLU A 52 18.93 -11.64 -11.54
N ASP A 53 18.32 -12.24 -12.56
CA ASP A 53 17.30 -11.57 -13.38
C ASP A 53 16.06 -11.22 -12.54
N GLN A 54 15.61 -12.14 -11.70
CA GLN A 54 14.49 -11.93 -10.79
C GLN A 54 14.82 -10.88 -9.73
N ARG A 55 16.06 -10.83 -9.22
CA ARG A 55 16.51 -9.80 -8.27
C ARG A 55 16.49 -8.42 -8.92
N THR A 56 16.99 -8.31 -10.15
CA THR A 56 17.00 -7.07 -10.91
C THR A 56 15.58 -6.55 -11.14
N LYS A 57 14.65 -7.43 -11.56
CA LYS A 57 13.24 -7.10 -11.70
C LYS A 57 12.60 -6.68 -10.38
N LEU A 58 12.95 -7.33 -9.28
CA LEU A 58 12.45 -6.99 -7.96
C LEU A 58 12.93 -5.60 -7.50
N GLU A 59 14.19 -5.23 -7.73
CA GLU A 59 14.70 -3.90 -7.38
C GLU A 59 13.99 -2.80 -8.19
N SER A 60 13.78 -3.03 -9.49
CA SER A 60 13.02 -2.12 -10.34
C SER A 60 11.58 -1.93 -9.83
N LEU A 61 10.90 -3.02 -9.50
CA LEU A 61 9.57 -2.98 -8.89
C LEU A 61 9.57 -2.20 -7.57
N LYS A 62 10.55 -2.44 -6.70
CA LYS A 62 10.65 -1.71 -5.43
C LYS A 62 10.85 -0.22 -5.68
N ALA A 63 11.67 0.18 -6.64
CA ALA A 63 11.86 1.58 -6.99
C ALA A 63 10.56 2.23 -7.47
N GLU A 64 9.76 1.54 -8.29
CA GLU A 64 8.46 2.05 -8.73
C GLU A 64 7.47 2.19 -7.57
N ILE A 65 7.42 1.22 -6.65
CA ILE A 65 6.60 1.31 -5.45
C ILE A 65 7.01 2.49 -4.58
N ARG A 66 8.31 2.69 -4.34
CA ARG A 66 8.81 3.85 -3.58
C ARG A 66 8.38 5.15 -4.23
N LYS A 67 8.57 5.29 -5.54
CA LYS A 67 8.13 6.47 -6.30
C LYS A 67 6.62 6.72 -6.13
N ASN A 68 5.81 5.68 -6.28
CA ASN A 68 4.36 5.75 -6.14
C ASN A 68 3.91 6.18 -4.72
N PHE A 69 4.56 5.70 -3.66
CA PHE A 69 4.25 6.12 -2.29
C PHE A 69 4.73 7.55 -2.00
N GLN A 70 5.90 7.95 -2.52
CA GLN A 70 6.42 9.31 -2.36
C GLN A 70 5.54 10.35 -3.04
N GLU A 71 5.07 10.08 -4.26
CA GLU A 71 4.11 10.93 -4.97
C GLU A 71 2.80 11.04 -4.18
N GLY A 72 2.26 9.91 -3.67
CA GLY A 72 1.07 9.93 -2.83
C GLY A 72 1.24 10.71 -1.53
N GLY A 73 2.44 10.68 -0.94
CA GLY A 73 2.78 11.51 0.21
C GLY A 73 2.74 13.02 -0.09
N LYS A 74 3.13 13.43 -1.31
CA LYS A 74 3.04 14.84 -1.74
C LYS A 74 1.60 15.25 -1.98
N GLU A 75 0.85 14.48 -2.74
CA GLU A 75 -0.58 14.74 -3.03
C GLU A 75 -1.43 14.80 -1.76
N LYS A 76 -1.17 13.90 -0.80
CA LYS A 76 -1.82 13.91 0.51
C LYS A 76 -1.56 15.22 1.26
N LYS A 77 -0.31 15.71 1.25
CA LYS A 77 0.03 17.00 1.87
C LYS A 77 -0.68 18.16 1.18
N GLU A 78 -0.73 18.15 -0.15
CA GLU A 78 -1.43 19.18 -0.93
C GLU A 78 -2.94 19.18 -0.67
N ALA A 79 -3.58 18.02 -0.64
CA ALA A 79 -5.00 17.89 -0.33
C ALA A 79 -5.30 18.33 1.11
N LEU A 80 -4.46 17.97 2.10
CA LEU A 80 -4.59 18.46 3.47
C LEU A 80 -4.41 19.98 3.56
N ALA A 81 -3.49 20.55 2.78
CA ALA A 81 -3.30 22.00 2.73
C ALA A 81 -4.56 22.71 2.20
N LYS A 82 -5.17 22.19 1.11
CA LYS A 82 -6.43 22.71 0.56
C LYS A 82 -7.59 22.61 1.55
N ILE A 83 -7.69 21.50 2.28
CA ILE A 83 -8.70 21.33 3.35
C ILE A 83 -8.49 22.37 4.44
N LYS A 84 -7.24 22.56 4.89
CA LYS A 84 -6.91 23.54 5.92
C LYS A 84 -7.21 24.97 5.47
N GLU A 85 -6.83 25.32 4.25
CA GLU A 85 -7.10 26.63 3.66
C GLU A 85 -8.60 26.93 3.61
N GLU A 86 -9.41 25.97 3.13
CA GLU A 86 -10.86 26.13 3.08
C GLU A 86 -11.48 26.26 4.48
N GLY A 87 -11.02 25.46 5.45
CA GLY A 87 -11.50 25.50 6.83
C GLY A 87 -11.09 26.75 7.62
N MET A 88 -10.17 27.56 7.11
CA MET A 88 -9.75 28.84 7.72
C MET A 88 -10.53 30.04 7.18
N LYS A 89 -11.43 29.85 6.20
CA LYS A 89 -12.28 30.93 5.69
C LYS A 89 -13.42 31.24 6.66
N GLU A 90 -13.85 32.50 6.66
CA GLU A 90 -15.01 32.96 7.45
C GLU A 90 -16.29 32.18 7.10
N ASN A 91 -16.48 31.87 5.81
CA ASN A 91 -17.55 31.02 5.30
C ASN A 91 -16.96 29.72 4.74
N ALA A 92 -16.53 28.82 5.62
CA ALA A 92 -15.93 27.54 5.23
C ALA A 92 -16.92 26.64 4.46
N ASP A 93 -16.50 26.13 3.30
CA ASP A 93 -17.27 25.16 2.51
C ASP A 93 -16.94 23.72 2.93
N ILE A 94 -17.82 23.15 3.77
CA ILE A 94 -17.70 21.77 4.27
C ILE A 94 -17.82 20.73 3.14
N GLN A 95 -18.62 21.00 2.11
CA GLN A 95 -18.80 20.08 0.98
C GLN A 95 -17.51 19.99 0.16
N LYS A 96 -16.84 21.13 -0.05
CA LYS A 96 -15.55 21.21 -0.73
C LYS A 96 -14.43 20.53 0.07
N MET A 97 -14.37 20.76 1.39
CA MET A 97 -13.42 20.05 2.27
C MET A 97 -13.62 18.53 2.23
N THR A 98 -14.89 18.09 2.31
CA THR A 98 -15.25 16.67 2.20
C THR A 98 -14.81 16.08 0.85
N SER A 99 -15.00 16.84 -0.23
CA SER A 99 -14.60 16.41 -1.59
C SER A 99 -13.09 16.21 -1.71
N PHE A 100 -12.29 17.10 -1.12
CA PHE A 100 -10.83 16.94 -1.04
C PHE A 100 -10.42 15.71 -0.23
N LEU A 101 -11.09 15.45 0.89
CA LEU A 101 -10.82 14.28 1.72
C LEU A 101 -11.16 12.98 0.99
N GLN A 102 -12.31 12.92 0.32
CA GLN A 102 -12.73 11.76 -0.47
C GLN A 102 -11.77 11.50 -1.64
N GLY A 103 -11.34 12.55 -2.35
CA GLY A 103 -10.33 12.46 -3.40
C GLY A 103 -9.04 11.85 -2.88
N MET A 104 -8.51 12.39 -1.78
CA MET A 104 -7.31 11.88 -1.11
C MET A 104 -7.41 10.38 -0.76
N LEU A 105 -8.53 9.94 -0.19
CA LEU A 105 -8.74 8.53 0.18
C LEU A 105 -8.82 7.60 -1.05
N ARG A 106 -9.46 8.08 -2.12
CA ARG A 106 -9.52 7.35 -3.40
C ARG A 106 -8.14 7.20 -4.00
N ASP A 107 -7.34 8.27 -4.03
CA ASP A 107 -6.00 8.27 -4.61
C ASP A 107 -5.06 7.37 -3.78
N GLU A 108 -5.18 7.41 -2.44
CA GLU A 108 -4.46 6.49 -1.54
C GLU A 108 -4.81 5.02 -1.85
N THR A 109 -6.09 4.70 -2.05
CA THR A 109 -6.54 3.36 -2.43
C THR A 109 -5.98 2.92 -3.78
N GLN A 110 -6.00 3.79 -4.80
CA GLN A 110 -5.46 3.49 -6.13
C GLN A 110 -3.95 3.21 -6.07
N ARG A 111 -3.21 3.93 -5.24
CA ARG A 111 -1.77 3.72 -5.08
C ARG A 111 -1.45 2.38 -4.45
N PHE A 112 -2.23 1.94 -3.45
CA PHE A 112 -2.11 0.59 -2.91
C PHE A 112 -2.42 -0.47 -3.97
N ASN A 113 -3.49 -0.31 -4.75
CA ASN A 113 -3.83 -1.24 -5.83
C ASN A 113 -2.69 -1.37 -6.84
N LYS A 114 -2.11 -0.25 -7.27
CA LYS A 114 -0.95 -0.25 -8.19
C LYS A 114 0.23 -1.04 -7.62
N ALA A 115 0.54 -0.89 -6.33
CA ALA A 115 1.62 -1.64 -5.69
C ALA A 115 1.35 -3.15 -5.70
N PHE A 116 0.09 -3.57 -5.57
CA PHE A 116 -0.30 -4.98 -5.68
C PHE A 116 -0.23 -5.50 -7.11
N ASP A 117 -0.69 -4.72 -8.09
CA ASP A 117 -0.60 -5.09 -9.51
C ASP A 117 0.85 -5.33 -9.93
N LEU A 118 1.78 -4.49 -9.44
CA LEU A 118 3.22 -4.69 -9.64
C LEU A 118 3.70 -6.03 -9.05
N LEU A 119 3.28 -6.38 -7.84
CA LEU A 119 3.64 -7.67 -7.22
C LEU A 119 3.05 -8.87 -7.97
N LEU A 120 1.83 -8.76 -8.47
CA LEU A 120 1.21 -9.79 -9.31
C LEU A 120 1.98 -9.94 -10.64
N GLY A 121 2.39 -8.83 -11.25
CA GLY A 121 3.29 -8.84 -12.41
C GLY A 121 4.62 -9.53 -12.10
N PHE A 122 5.20 -9.29 -10.92
CA PHE A 122 6.42 -9.96 -10.49
C PHE A 122 6.25 -11.46 -10.29
N GLN A 123 5.12 -11.92 -9.74
CA GLN A 123 4.81 -13.35 -9.63
C GLN A 123 4.88 -14.07 -10.99
N GLY A 124 4.53 -13.40 -12.09
CA GLY A 124 4.66 -13.94 -13.44
C GLY A 124 6.10 -14.36 -13.81
N ASN A 125 7.11 -13.73 -13.20
CA ASN A 125 8.53 -14.01 -13.43
C ASN A 125 9.10 -15.14 -12.54
N LEU A 126 8.30 -15.67 -11.63
CA LEU A 126 8.69 -16.79 -10.76
C LEU A 126 8.50 -18.12 -11.48
N ASN A 127 9.38 -19.08 -11.21
CA ASN A 127 9.17 -20.47 -11.62
C ASN A 127 8.12 -21.16 -10.74
N ASP A 128 7.71 -22.37 -11.12
CA ASP A 128 6.61 -23.08 -10.44
C ASP A 128 6.92 -23.42 -8.97
N MET A 129 8.18 -23.75 -8.66
CA MET A 129 8.61 -24.03 -7.30
C MET A 129 8.53 -22.77 -6.42
N GLN A 130 8.98 -21.63 -6.96
CA GLN A 130 8.91 -20.32 -6.30
C GLN A 130 7.46 -19.86 -6.12
N LYS A 131 6.60 -20.05 -7.14
CA LYS A 131 5.17 -19.74 -7.07
C LYS A 131 4.49 -20.55 -5.98
N LYS A 132 4.75 -21.86 -5.91
CA LYS A 132 4.22 -22.73 -4.85
C LYS A 132 4.65 -22.25 -3.46
N LYS A 133 5.94 -21.94 -3.28
CA LYS A 133 6.49 -21.41 -2.01
C LYS A 133 5.85 -20.07 -1.63
N LEU A 134 5.64 -19.18 -2.60
CA LEU A 134 4.95 -17.91 -2.40
C LEU A 134 3.50 -18.14 -1.95
N THR A 135 2.76 -19.03 -2.61
CA THR A 135 1.38 -19.39 -2.23
C THR A 135 1.32 -19.94 -0.81
N GLU A 136 2.21 -20.87 -0.44
CA GLU A 136 2.28 -21.42 0.91
C GLU A 136 2.53 -20.34 1.98
N MET A 137 3.43 -19.39 1.68
CA MET A 137 3.69 -18.25 2.55
C MET A 137 2.46 -17.35 2.72
N VAL A 138 1.74 -17.07 1.64
CA VAL A 138 0.49 -16.29 1.66
C VAL A 138 -0.56 -17.02 2.48
N THR A 139 -0.81 -18.30 2.19
CA THR A 139 -1.77 -19.12 2.93
C THR A 139 -1.44 -19.19 4.42
N LYS A 140 -0.17 -19.39 4.79
CA LYS A 140 0.27 -19.40 6.19
C LYS A 140 0.03 -18.06 6.88
N GLN A 141 0.18 -16.95 6.18
CA GLN A 141 -0.07 -15.62 6.74
C GLN A 141 -1.57 -15.37 6.92
N VAL A 142 -2.40 -15.80 5.97
CA VAL A 142 -3.87 -15.67 6.04
C VAL A 142 -4.46 -16.52 7.16
N LYS A 143 -3.96 -17.75 7.37
CA LYS A 143 -4.39 -18.62 8.49
C LYS A 143 -4.16 -18.04 9.89
N LYS A 144 -3.38 -16.97 10.04
CA LYS A 144 -3.16 -16.29 11.33
C LYS A 144 -4.23 -15.25 11.65
N TRP A 145 -5.23 -15.11 10.79
CA TRP A 145 -6.33 -14.17 10.97
C TRP A 145 -7.60 -14.83 11.49
N ASP A 146 -7.65 -16.15 11.46
CA ASP A 146 -8.55 -16.95 12.29
C ASP A 146 -8.10 -16.84 13.76
#